data_AF-A0A947A2C4-F1
#
_entry.id   AF-A0A947A2C4-F1
#
_cell.length_a   1.000
_cell.length_b   1.000
_cell.length_c   1.000
_cell.angle_alpha   90.00
_cell.angle_beta   90.00
_cell.angle_gamma   90.00
#
_symmetry.space_group_name_H-M   'P 1'
#
loop_
_entity.id
_entity.type
_entity.pdbx_description
1 polymer ?
#
loop_
_entity_poly.entity_id
_entity_poly.type
_entity_poly.pdbx_seq_one_letter_code
_entity_poly.pdbx_strand_id
1 'polypeptide(L)'
;MEAYAQALLYAIPFFVILLLIELLYGYFAKKQNHKVMDTVSSLSSGLTNIVKDSLGLGVILVSYPYLVEHFAIVEIEATWMVWLIGFIAMDFAGYWNHRLSHHINIFWNQHVIHHSSEEFNLACALRQSISNLIGYFPIMLIPAALLGVPHQVIAILAPIHLFGQFWYHTQHIGKMGILEYVIVTPSQHRVHHAINPEYIDKNLGQILCIWDRMFGTFQEELDEVPPQYGVLKPARTWNPIVINFQHLWRLVQDAWRTTNYWDKLRIWFMPTGWRPKDVAQQYPREIIEDVYHFERYKTPASSGLKSYAVFQMLFTLILLLFMFYNYSAIGFDGLLLFGAYVFVGIYGYTSLMDRRKSAVWIETIRGLGGLALIWVTGDWFGLNELFSWGSFVVALYFIATVFGAHYFTFIDRPLKRLTLS
;
A
#
# COMPACT_ATOMS: atom_id res chain seq x y z
N MET A 1 -11.27 -10.25 -13.57
CA MET A 1 -9.98 -10.29 -12.85
C MET A 1 -8.80 -10.58 -13.76
N GLU A 2 -8.95 -11.44 -14.77
CA GLU A 2 -7.89 -11.73 -15.76
C GLU A 2 -7.33 -10.48 -16.47
N ALA A 3 -8.18 -9.59 -16.99
CA ALA A 3 -7.71 -8.35 -17.64
C ALA A 3 -6.86 -7.46 -16.69
N TYR A 4 -7.19 -7.45 -15.40
CA TYR A 4 -6.41 -6.75 -14.38
C TYR A 4 -5.06 -7.45 -14.15
N ALA A 5 -5.03 -8.78 -14.04
CA ALA A 5 -3.78 -9.55 -13.94
C ALA A 5 -2.86 -9.33 -15.17
N GLN A 6 -3.43 -9.27 -16.37
CA GLN A 6 -2.67 -8.96 -17.60
C GLN A 6 -2.11 -7.54 -17.58
N ALA A 7 -2.89 -6.54 -17.14
CA ALA A 7 -2.40 -5.18 -17.00
C ALA A 7 -1.21 -5.08 -16.01
N LEU A 8 -1.24 -5.86 -14.93
CA LEU A 8 -0.15 -5.91 -13.94
C LEU A 8 1.16 -6.45 -14.53
N LEU A 9 1.13 -7.36 -15.50
CA LEU A 9 2.34 -7.85 -16.18
C LEU A 9 3.10 -6.73 -16.91
N TYR A 10 2.42 -5.64 -17.28
CA TYR A 10 3.05 -4.46 -17.89
C TYR A 10 3.35 -3.37 -16.86
N ALA A 11 2.41 -3.10 -15.95
CA ALA A 11 2.55 -2.04 -14.95
C ALA A 11 3.71 -2.32 -13.98
N ILE A 12 3.89 -3.57 -13.53
CA ILE A 12 4.92 -3.94 -12.57
C ILE A 12 6.34 -3.69 -13.13
N PRO A 13 6.74 -4.22 -14.31
CA PRO A 13 8.03 -3.89 -14.89
C PRO A 13 8.27 -2.40 -15.07
N PHE A 14 7.24 -1.66 -15.50
CA PHE A 14 7.33 -0.21 -15.67
C PHE A 14 7.66 0.50 -14.34
N PHE A 15 6.96 0.18 -13.25
CA PHE A 15 7.25 0.76 -11.93
C PHE A 15 8.61 0.32 -11.38
N VAL A 16 9.02 -0.93 -11.63
CA VAL A 16 10.36 -1.41 -11.25
C VAL A 16 11.45 -0.60 -11.98
N ILE A 17 11.28 -0.33 -13.27
CA ILE A 17 12.22 0.49 -14.05
C ILE A 17 12.30 1.91 -13.48
N LEU A 18 11.16 2.57 -13.21
CA LEU A 18 11.14 3.90 -12.63
C LEU A 18 11.79 3.96 -11.24
N LEU A 19 11.53 2.95 -10.40
CA LEU A 19 12.16 2.82 -9.10
C LEU A 19 13.68 2.64 -9.22
N LEU A 20 14.16 1.82 -10.16
CA LEU A 20 15.58 1.63 -10.41
C LEU A 20 16.23 2.92 -10.91
N ILE A 21 15.55 3.69 -11.76
CA ILE A 21 16.01 5.01 -12.20
C ILE A 21 16.16 5.95 -11.00
N GLU A 22 15.17 6.03 -10.11
CA GLU A 22 15.27 6.85 -8.89
C GLU A 22 16.42 6.39 -7.98
N LEU A 23 16.55 5.08 -7.75
CA LEU A 23 17.64 4.51 -6.95
C LEU A 23 19.02 4.85 -7.52
N LEU A 24 19.21 4.69 -8.84
CA LEU A 24 20.45 5.00 -9.53
C LEU A 24 20.74 6.50 -9.49
N TYR A 25 19.74 7.34 -9.74
CA TYR A 25 19.87 8.79 -9.63
C TYR A 25 20.30 9.19 -8.22
N GLY A 26 19.61 8.70 -7.17
CA GLY A 26 19.95 8.97 -5.78
C GLY A 26 21.37 8.53 -5.41
N TYR A 27 21.84 7.41 -5.95
CA TYR A 27 23.22 6.94 -5.78
C TYR A 27 24.24 7.88 -6.45
N PHE A 28 24.08 8.17 -7.75
CA PHE A 28 25.03 9.00 -8.50
C PHE A 28 25.01 10.47 -8.05
N ALA A 29 23.84 11.00 -7.70
CA ALA A 29 23.67 12.35 -7.18
C ALA A 29 24.03 12.50 -5.69
N LYS A 30 24.39 11.39 -5.01
CA LYS A 30 24.68 11.35 -3.55
C LYS A 30 23.53 11.88 -2.69
N LYS A 31 22.29 11.67 -3.12
CA LYS A 31 21.05 12.07 -2.45
C LYS A 31 20.15 10.84 -2.32
N GLN A 32 20.61 9.78 -1.66
CA GLN A 32 19.85 8.54 -1.57
C GLN A 32 18.77 8.63 -0.49
N ASN A 33 17.51 8.53 -0.91
CA ASN A 33 16.33 8.64 -0.04
C ASN A 33 15.70 7.26 0.28
N HIS A 34 16.22 6.19 -0.32
CA HIS A 34 15.78 4.82 -0.03
C HIS A 34 16.55 4.20 1.13
N LYS A 35 15.81 3.61 2.07
CA LYS A 35 16.34 2.67 3.05
C LYS A 35 15.87 1.27 2.72
N VAL A 36 16.79 0.31 2.64
CA VAL A 36 16.51 -1.07 2.19
C VAL A 36 15.29 -1.69 2.88
N MET A 37 15.21 -1.59 4.21
CA MET A 37 14.11 -2.21 4.96
C MET A 37 12.76 -1.56 4.68
N ASP A 38 12.74 -0.23 4.55
CA ASP A 38 11.52 0.52 4.22
C ASP A 38 11.10 0.27 2.77
N THR A 39 12.06 0.24 1.83
CA THR A 39 11.81 -0.09 0.42
C THR A 39 11.25 -1.49 0.27
N VAL A 40 11.85 -2.50 0.93
CA VAL A 40 11.32 -3.87 0.93
C VAL A 40 9.92 -3.90 1.54
N SER A 41 9.67 -3.23 2.68
CA SER A 41 8.35 -3.16 3.31
C SER A 41 7.30 -2.54 2.36
N SER A 42 7.66 -1.44 1.70
CA SER A 42 6.77 -0.72 0.79
C SER A 42 6.43 -1.51 -0.47
N LEU A 43 7.43 -2.14 -1.09
CA LEU A 43 7.21 -3.03 -2.24
C LEU A 43 6.38 -4.25 -1.84
N SER A 44 6.67 -4.85 -0.69
CA SER A 44 5.90 -5.98 -0.14
C SER A 44 4.43 -5.62 0.10
N SER A 45 4.16 -4.38 0.52
CA SER A 45 2.79 -3.87 0.64
C SER A 45 2.07 -3.88 -0.71
N GLY A 46 2.72 -3.39 -1.76
CA GLY A 46 2.19 -3.41 -3.11
C GLY A 46 1.91 -4.84 -3.58
N LEU A 47 2.84 -5.77 -3.33
CA LEU A 47 2.68 -7.19 -3.64
C LEU A 47 1.46 -7.81 -2.91
N THR A 48 1.24 -7.48 -1.63
CA THR A 48 0.04 -7.97 -0.91
C THR A 48 -1.25 -7.39 -1.46
N ASN A 49 -1.25 -6.11 -1.83
CA ASN A 49 -2.43 -5.45 -2.41
C ASN A 49 -2.81 -6.08 -3.75
N ILE A 50 -1.88 -6.24 -4.69
CA ILE A 50 -2.19 -6.82 -6.01
C ILE A 50 -2.61 -8.29 -5.92
N VAL A 51 -2.13 -9.06 -4.93
CA VAL A 51 -2.65 -10.40 -4.65
C VAL A 51 -4.11 -10.33 -4.23
N LYS A 52 -4.42 -9.54 -3.19
CA LYS A 52 -5.79 -9.38 -2.69
C LYS A 52 -6.74 -8.87 -3.78
N ASP A 53 -6.32 -7.87 -4.54
CA ASP A 53 -7.13 -7.26 -5.58
C ASP A 53 -7.30 -8.20 -6.76
N SER A 54 -6.25 -8.87 -7.24
CA SER A 54 -6.38 -9.83 -8.36
C SER A 54 -7.26 -11.03 -8.01
N LEU A 55 -7.30 -11.47 -6.75
CA LEU A 55 -8.17 -12.55 -6.29
C LEU A 55 -9.62 -12.11 -6.07
N GLY A 56 -9.91 -10.80 -6.13
CA GLY A 56 -11.28 -10.28 -5.95
C GLY A 56 -11.82 -10.47 -4.53
N LEU A 57 -10.95 -10.48 -3.50
CA LEU A 57 -11.34 -10.79 -2.11
C LEU A 57 -12.12 -9.65 -1.40
N GLY A 58 -12.47 -8.58 -2.11
CA GLY A 58 -13.29 -7.48 -1.60
C GLY A 58 -14.75 -7.63 -1.98
N VAL A 59 -15.65 -7.16 -1.11
CA VAL A 59 -17.09 -7.08 -1.38
C VAL A 59 -17.41 -5.69 -1.91
N ILE A 60 -17.88 -5.60 -3.15
CA ILE A 60 -18.35 -4.34 -3.75
C ILE A 60 -19.81 -4.14 -3.31
N LEU A 61 -20.10 -3.03 -2.61
CA LEU A 61 -21.46 -2.73 -2.13
C LEU A 61 -22.42 -2.45 -3.29
N VAL A 62 -21.95 -1.68 -4.26
CA VAL A 62 -22.67 -1.34 -5.48
C VAL A 62 -21.67 -1.13 -6.61
N SER A 63 -21.94 -1.72 -7.77
CA SER A 63 -21.07 -1.60 -8.93
C SER A 63 -21.41 -0.34 -9.73
N TYR A 64 -20.44 0.23 -10.44
CA TYR A 64 -20.72 1.38 -11.32
C TYR A 64 -21.71 1.04 -12.45
N PRO A 65 -21.64 -0.14 -13.13
CA PRO A 65 -22.67 -0.55 -14.08
C PRO A 65 -24.08 -0.55 -13.50
N TYR A 66 -24.25 -1.02 -12.26
CA TYR A 66 -25.55 -0.98 -11.58
C TYR A 66 -26.07 0.45 -11.40
N LEU A 67 -25.19 1.39 -11.04
CA LEU A 67 -25.57 2.80 -10.88
C LEU A 67 -26.01 3.42 -12.21
N VAL A 68 -25.29 3.15 -13.31
CA VAL A 68 -25.68 3.66 -14.62
C VAL A 68 -27.03 3.08 -15.05
N GLU A 69 -27.20 1.76 -14.92
CA GLU A 69 -28.45 1.07 -15.30
C GLU A 69 -29.69 1.61 -14.57
N HIS A 70 -29.56 1.97 -13.28
CA HIS A 70 -30.71 2.34 -12.45
C HIS A 70 -30.86 3.85 -12.20
N PHE A 71 -29.80 4.64 -12.33
CA PHE A 71 -29.83 6.07 -12.02
C PHE A 71 -29.57 6.98 -13.23
N ALA A 72 -29.05 6.48 -14.35
CA ALA A 72 -28.79 7.35 -15.51
C ALA A 72 -30.08 8.04 -15.96
N ILE A 73 -30.03 9.37 -16.04
CA ILE A 73 -31.15 10.20 -16.52
C ILE A 73 -31.09 10.32 -18.05
N VAL A 74 -29.89 10.18 -18.60
CA VAL A 74 -29.59 10.28 -20.03
C VAL A 74 -28.71 9.11 -20.45
N GLU A 75 -28.86 8.68 -21.69
CA GLU A 75 -27.97 7.72 -22.33
C GLU A 75 -27.05 8.48 -23.29
N ILE A 76 -25.73 8.32 -23.16
CA ILE A 76 -24.75 9.06 -23.96
C ILE A 76 -23.67 8.10 -24.47
N GLU A 77 -23.35 8.20 -25.76
CA GLU A 77 -22.22 7.48 -26.36
C GLU A 77 -20.86 8.02 -25.88
N ALA A 78 -19.83 7.17 -25.92
CA ALA A 78 -18.48 7.51 -25.48
C ALA A 78 -17.74 8.45 -26.46
N THR A 79 -18.17 9.72 -26.52
CA THR A 79 -17.47 10.79 -27.24
C THR A 79 -16.28 11.32 -26.43
N TRP A 80 -15.35 12.04 -27.06
CA TRP A 80 -14.20 12.65 -26.36
C TRP A 80 -14.63 13.57 -25.21
N MET A 81 -15.81 14.21 -25.30
CA MET A 81 -16.34 15.05 -24.24
C MET A 81 -16.78 14.22 -23.03
N VAL A 82 -17.37 13.03 -23.27
CA VAL A 82 -17.73 12.09 -22.20
C VAL A 82 -16.49 11.53 -21.50
N TRP A 83 -15.41 11.30 -22.24
CA TRP A 83 -14.11 10.96 -21.64
C TRP A 83 -13.58 12.07 -20.73
N LEU A 84 -13.64 13.33 -21.16
CA LEU A 84 -13.24 14.48 -20.35
C LEU A 84 -14.12 14.63 -19.10
N ILE A 85 -15.44 14.52 -19.24
CA ILE A 85 -16.39 14.57 -18.12
C ILE A 85 -16.14 13.42 -17.16
N GLY A 86 -15.96 12.20 -17.66
CA GLY A 86 -15.65 11.02 -16.86
C GLY A 86 -14.34 11.18 -16.10
N PHE A 87 -13.31 11.77 -16.73
CA PHE A 87 -12.04 12.08 -16.09
C PHE A 87 -12.21 13.07 -14.94
N ILE A 88 -12.86 14.22 -15.19
CA ILE A 88 -13.10 15.26 -14.18
C ILE A 88 -13.95 14.71 -13.02
N ALA A 89 -15.01 13.95 -13.32
CA ALA A 89 -15.87 13.36 -12.32
C ALA A 89 -15.13 12.32 -11.46
N MET A 90 -14.27 11.51 -12.08
CA MET A 90 -13.46 10.53 -11.36
C MET A 90 -12.41 11.20 -10.46
N ASP A 91 -11.73 12.24 -10.96
CA ASP A 91 -10.74 12.99 -10.18
C ASP A 91 -11.40 13.73 -8.99
N PHE A 92 -12.58 14.32 -9.21
CA PHE A 92 -13.40 14.95 -8.16
C PHE A 92 -13.88 13.94 -7.10
N ALA A 93 -14.39 12.78 -7.52
CA ALA A 93 -14.78 11.69 -6.62
C ALA A 93 -13.57 11.18 -5.83
N GLY A 94 -12.40 11.09 -6.49
CA GLY A 94 -11.12 10.77 -5.88
C GLY A 94 -10.73 11.76 -4.78
N TYR A 95 -10.82 13.06 -5.04
CA TYR A 95 -10.57 14.11 -4.05
C TYR A 95 -11.44 13.95 -2.80
N TRP A 96 -12.76 13.75 -2.96
CA TRP A 96 -13.66 13.59 -1.81
C TRP A 96 -13.39 12.28 -1.05
N ASN A 97 -13.15 11.18 -1.77
CA ASN A 97 -12.77 9.91 -1.15
C ASN A 97 -11.47 10.05 -0.33
N HIS A 98 -10.50 10.76 -0.88
CA HIS A 98 -9.23 11.02 -0.23
C HIS A 98 -9.42 11.91 1.01
N ARG A 99 -10.23 12.97 0.91
CA ARG A 99 -10.60 13.81 2.05
C ARG A 99 -11.29 13.04 3.16
N LEU A 100 -12.27 12.20 2.83
CA LEU A 100 -12.93 11.32 3.81
C LEU A 100 -11.91 10.39 4.47
N SER A 101 -10.95 9.86 3.70
CA SER A 101 -9.88 9.01 4.19
C SER A 101 -8.98 9.72 5.20
N HIS A 102 -8.68 11.01 5.03
CA HIS A 102 -7.89 11.77 6.00
C HIS A 102 -8.68 12.22 7.23
N HIS A 103 -9.99 12.37 7.11
CA HIS A 103 -10.82 12.97 8.17
C HIS A 103 -11.64 11.98 9.00
N ILE A 104 -11.85 10.73 8.58
CA ILE A 104 -12.75 9.80 9.26
C ILE A 104 -12.07 8.45 9.51
N ASN A 105 -12.15 7.95 10.75
CA ASN A 105 -11.45 6.75 11.22
C ASN A 105 -11.62 5.50 10.33
N ILE A 106 -12.84 5.16 9.90
CA ILE A 106 -13.08 3.98 9.06
C ILE A 106 -12.41 4.07 7.68
N PHE A 107 -12.40 5.26 7.08
CA PHE A 107 -11.78 5.50 5.79
C PHE A 107 -10.26 5.66 5.92
N TRP A 108 -9.79 6.29 6.99
CA TRP A 108 -8.36 6.36 7.32
C TRP A 108 -7.74 4.97 7.47
N ASN A 109 -8.47 3.99 8.00
CA ASN A 109 -7.97 2.62 8.06
C ASN A 109 -7.55 2.05 6.69
N GLN A 110 -8.21 2.49 5.62
CA GLN A 110 -7.94 2.04 4.25
C GLN A 110 -6.80 2.83 3.60
N HIS A 111 -6.30 3.88 4.25
CA HIS A 111 -5.36 4.82 3.65
C HIS A 111 -4.08 5.02 4.48
N VAL A 112 -4.14 4.83 5.80
CA VAL A 112 -3.03 5.02 6.75
C VAL A 112 -1.75 4.28 6.35
N ILE A 113 -1.84 3.12 5.71
CA ILE A 113 -0.65 2.40 5.24
C ILE A 113 0.11 3.18 4.18
N HIS A 114 -0.58 3.93 3.31
CA HIS A 114 0.05 4.78 2.30
C HIS A 114 0.98 5.81 2.95
N HIS A 115 0.52 6.43 4.04
CA HIS A 115 1.30 7.39 4.83
C HIS A 115 2.28 6.74 5.82
N SER A 116 2.25 5.43 6.00
CA SER A 116 2.99 4.78 7.09
C SER A 116 4.51 4.74 6.91
N SER A 117 5.04 5.04 5.71
CA SER A 117 6.49 5.15 5.53
C SER A 117 7.02 6.43 6.16
N GLU A 118 8.12 6.30 6.88
CA GLU A 118 8.89 7.43 7.41
C GLU A 118 9.95 7.93 6.40
N GLU A 119 9.97 7.35 5.20
CA GLU A 119 10.74 7.79 4.05
C GLU A 119 9.78 8.17 2.90
N PHE A 120 10.22 9.05 2.00
CA PHE A 120 9.40 9.48 0.85
C PHE A 120 10.18 9.28 -0.45
N ASN A 121 9.70 8.34 -1.29
CA ASN A 121 10.31 7.91 -2.54
C ASN A 121 9.32 7.03 -3.33
N LEU A 122 9.64 6.63 -4.55
CA LEU A 122 8.70 5.90 -5.42
C LEU A 122 8.28 4.55 -4.84
N ALA A 123 9.08 3.94 -3.96
CA ALA A 123 8.66 2.70 -3.30
C ALA A 123 7.49 2.94 -2.35
N CYS A 124 7.44 4.09 -1.65
CA CYS A 124 6.37 4.38 -0.70
C CYS A 124 5.00 4.54 -1.39
N ALA A 125 4.97 4.94 -2.67
CA ALA A 125 3.75 4.97 -3.49
C ALA A 125 3.04 3.61 -3.55
N LEU A 126 3.81 2.52 -3.44
CA LEU A 126 3.30 1.15 -3.52
C LEU A 126 2.77 0.63 -2.17
N ARG A 127 2.77 1.45 -1.11
CA ARG A 127 2.07 1.15 0.14
C ARG A 127 0.56 1.24 -0.04
N GLN A 128 0.00 0.20 -0.64
CA GLN A 128 -1.42 0.06 -0.93
C GLN A 128 -2.13 -0.80 0.11
N SER A 129 -3.42 -0.51 0.33
CA SER A 129 -4.22 -1.16 1.37
C SER A 129 -4.72 -2.54 0.96
N ILE A 130 -4.75 -3.45 1.93
CA ILE A 130 -5.52 -4.72 1.88
C ILE A 130 -6.69 -4.72 2.86
N SER A 131 -6.82 -3.67 3.68
CA SER A 131 -7.91 -3.52 4.65
C SER A 131 -9.18 -2.91 4.03
N ASN A 132 -9.12 -2.48 2.77
CA ASN A 132 -10.24 -2.02 1.94
C ASN A 132 -11.12 -3.19 1.43
N LEU A 133 -11.68 -3.97 2.36
CA LEU A 133 -12.50 -5.15 2.03
C LEU A 133 -13.92 -4.79 1.56
N ILE A 134 -14.37 -3.56 1.79
CA ILE A 134 -15.68 -3.07 1.38
C ILE A 134 -15.47 -1.98 0.31
N GLY A 135 -15.82 -2.30 -0.94
CA GLY A 135 -15.74 -1.38 -2.07
C GLY A 135 -16.98 -0.49 -2.15
N TYR A 136 -16.82 0.80 -1.85
CA TYR A 136 -17.89 1.81 -1.89
C TYR A 136 -17.64 2.94 -2.91
N PHE A 137 -16.46 2.99 -3.53
CA PHE A 137 -16.07 4.08 -4.42
C PHE A 137 -17.09 4.39 -5.55
N PRO A 138 -17.79 3.41 -6.16
CA PRO A 138 -18.82 3.72 -7.15
C PRO A 138 -19.91 4.67 -6.65
N ILE A 139 -20.23 4.67 -5.36
CA ILE A 139 -21.19 5.63 -4.76
C ILE A 139 -20.72 7.08 -4.96
N MET A 140 -19.41 7.31 -4.91
CA MET A 140 -18.82 8.64 -5.15
C MET A 140 -18.96 9.08 -6.62
N LEU A 141 -19.24 8.13 -7.54
CA LEU A 141 -19.45 8.36 -8.96
C LEU A 141 -20.94 8.49 -9.35
N ILE A 142 -21.86 8.60 -8.38
CA ILE A 142 -23.28 8.87 -8.66
C ILE A 142 -23.47 10.05 -9.64
N PRO A 143 -22.78 11.20 -9.50
CA PRO A 143 -22.90 12.28 -10.47
C PRO A 143 -22.56 11.86 -11.91
N ALA A 144 -21.52 11.06 -12.10
CA ALA A 144 -21.17 10.54 -13.43
C ALA A 144 -22.22 9.54 -13.95
N ALA A 145 -22.77 8.70 -13.07
CA ALA A 145 -23.83 7.75 -13.42
C ALA A 145 -25.12 8.47 -13.83
N LEU A 146 -25.54 9.52 -13.11
CA LEU A 146 -26.70 10.36 -13.46
C LEU A 146 -26.57 10.97 -14.86
N LEU A 147 -25.33 11.36 -15.23
CA LEU A 147 -24.99 11.90 -16.55
C LEU A 147 -24.84 10.82 -17.64
N GLY A 148 -25.07 9.54 -17.32
CA GLY A 148 -25.01 8.47 -18.31
C GLY A 148 -23.60 8.12 -18.81
N VAL A 149 -22.54 8.45 -18.06
CA VAL A 149 -21.17 8.13 -18.47
C VAL A 149 -21.03 6.60 -18.59
N PRO A 150 -20.64 6.07 -19.76
CA PRO A 150 -20.57 4.62 -19.97
C PRO A 150 -19.56 3.96 -19.03
N HIS A 151 -19.91 2.79 -18.50
CA HIS A 151 -19.05 2.06 -17.57
C HIS A 151 -17.67 1.71 -18.15
N GLN A 152 -17.55 1.57 -19.47
CA GLN A 152 -16.28 1.32 -20.15
C GLN A 152 -15.32 2.52 -20.02
N VAL A 153 -15.85 3.75 -20.05
CA VAL A 153 -15.06 4.97 -19.85
C VAL A 153 -14.45 4.96 -18.44
N ILE A 154 -15.26 4.69 -17.42
CA ILE A 154 -14.78 4.58 -16.03
C ILE A 154 -13.80 3.41 -15.86
N ALA A 155 -14.06 2.26 -16.48
CA ALA A 155 -13.17 1.10 -16.37
C ALA A 155 -11.76 1.36 -16.94
N ILE A 156 -11.64 2.20 -17.97
CA ILE A 156 -10.35 2.58 -18.57
C ILE A 156 -9.70 3.74 -17.81
N LEU A 157 -10.48 4.73 -17.38
CA LEU A 157 -9.97 5.86 -16.60
C LEU A 157 -9.51 5.44 -15.20
N ALA A 158 -10.08 4.38 -14.63
CA ALA A 158 -9.75 3.90 -13.30
C ALA A 158 -8.26 3.58 -13.08
N PRO A 159 -7.64 2.69 -13.88
CA PRO A 159 -6.21 2.43 -13.78
C PRO A 159 -5.36 3.65 -14.14
N ILE A 160 -5.81 4.53 -15.05
CA ILE A 160 -5.08 5.78 -15.37
C ILE A 160 -5.00 6.68 -14.14
N HIS A 161 -6.10 6.86 -13.40
CA HIS A 161 -6.09 7.63 -12.16
C HIS A 161 -5.26 6.95 -11.07
N LEU A 162 -5.31 5.63 -10.96
CA LEU A 162 -4.50 4.92 -9.97
C LEU A 162 -2.99 5.05 -10.26
N PHE A 163 -2.58 4.78 -11.49
CA PHE A 163 -1.17 4.74 -11.88
C PHE A 163 -0.58 6.12 -12.17
N GLY A 164 -1.40 7.08 -12.63
CA GLY A 164 -0.99 8.46 -12.88
C GLY A 164 -0.51 9.20 -11.63
N GLN A 165 -0.74 8.64 -10.44
CA GLN A 165 -0.31 9.18 -9.15
C GLN A 165 1.09 8.70 -8.73
N PHE A 166 1.65 7.69 -9.40
CA PHE A 166 2.91 7.08 -8.98
C PHE A 166 4.10 8.07 -9.03
N TRP A 167 4.21 8.82 -10.13
CA TRP A 167 5.42 9.58 -10.45
C TRP A 167 5.76 10.70 -9.46
N TYR A 168 4.77 11.27 -8.76
CA TYR A 168 4.99 12.40 -7.88
C TYR A 168 5.47 12.01 -6.46
N HIS A 169 5.69 10.72 -6.20
CA HIS A 169 6.26 10.23 -4.94
C HIS A 169 7.79 10.32 -4.95
N THR A 170 8.34 11.51 -5.08
CA THR A 170 9.79 11.71 -5.10
C THR A 170 10.20 13.01 -4.43
N GLN A 171 11.38 13.02 -3.83
CA GLN A 171 12.00 14.23 -3.28
C GLN A 171 12.98 14.89 -4.28
N HIS A 172 13.19 14.28 -5.45
CA HIS A 172 14.18 14.76 -6.41
C HIS A 172 13.69 15.87 -7.32
N ILE A 173 12.37 16.08 -7.39
CA ILE A 173 11.73 17.12 -8.18
C ILE A 173 11.21 18.18 -7.21
N GLY A 174 11.72 19.41 -7.35
CA GLY A 174 11.28 20.56 -6.56
C GLY A 174 9.92 21.09 -7.00
N LYS A 175 9.67 22.37 -6.69
CA LYS A 175 8.50 23.11 -7.17
C LYS A 175 8.48 23.19 -8.69
N MET A 176 7.29 23.14 -9.29
CA MET A 176 7.07 23.11 -10.74
C MET A 176 6.34 24.35 -11.26
N GLY A 177 6.19 25.39 -10.43
CA GLY A 177 5.69 26.70 -10.84
C GLY A 177 4.23 26.63 -11.28
N ILE A 178 3.93 27.06 -12.51
CA ILE A 178 2.55 27.14 -13.03
C ILE A 178 1.84 25.77 -13.00
N LEU A 179 2.58 24.67 -13.10
CA LEU A 179 1.99 23.32 -13.04
C LEU A 179 1.32 23.03 -11.69
N GLU A 180 1.80 23.63 -10.59
CA GLU A 180 1.24 23.48 -9.22
C GLU A 180 -0.13 24.16 -9.05
N TYR A 181 -0.66 24.77 -10.09
CA TYR A 181 -2.00 25.33 -10.13
C TYR A 181 -3.00 24.47 -10.90
N VAL A 182 -2.52 23.45 -11.64
CA VAL A 182 -3.36 22.59 -12.48
C VAL A 182 -3.28 21.14 -12.03
N ILE A 183 -2.07 20.59 -11.91
CA ILE A 183 -1.82 19.19 -11.57
C ILE A 183 -1.17 19.05 -10.20
N VAL A 184 -1.39 17.93 -9.55
CA VAL A 184 -0.63 17.55 -8.35
C VAL A 184 0.82 17.27 -8.75
N THR A 185 1.74 17.91 -8.04
CA THR A 185 3.19 17.84 -8.27
C THR A 185 3.92 17.17 -7.11
N PRO A 186 5.19 16.80 -7.27
CA PRO A 186 5.98 16.18 -6.19
C PRO A 186 6.09 17.02 -4.92
N SER A 187 6.21 18.35 -5.03
CA SER A 187 6.19 19.27 -3.88
C SER A 187 4.87 19.23 -3.12
N GLN A 188 3.75 19.31 -3.84
CA GLN A 188 2.41 19.22 -3.24
C GLN A 188 2.18 17.87 -2.56
N HIS A 189 2.66 16.77 -3.17
CA HIS A 189 2.49 15.43 -2.61
C HIS A 189 3.44 15.15 -1.43
N ARG A 190 4.62 15.80 -1.37
CA ARG A 190 5.47 15.78 -0.17
C ARG A 190 4.76 16.41 1.03
N VAL A 191 4.11 17.56 0.83
CA VAL A 191 3.29 18.22 1.87
C VAL A 191 2.17 17.29 2.31
N HIS A 192 1.47 16.67 1.35
CA HIS A 192 0.40 15.73 1.64
C HIS A 192 0.84 14.57 2.56
N HIS A 193 2.03 14.01 2.32
CA HIS A 193 2.57 12.92 3.14
C HIS A 193 3.19 13.36 4.47
N ALA A 194 3.26 14.66 4.73
CA ALA A 194 3.96 15.17 5.89
C ALA A 194 3.10 15.14 7.16
N ILE A 195 3.75 14.92 8.30
CA ILE A 195 3.14 14.95 9.63
C ILE A 195 3.32 16.30 10.34
N ASN A 196 3.97 17.28 9.69
CA ASN A 196 4.15 18.61 10.24
C ASN A 196 2.78 19.27 10.52
N PRO A 197 2.62 20.05 11.60
CA PRO A 197 1.38 20.77 11.90
C PRO A 197 0.89 21.67 10.75
N GLU A 198 1.80 22.24 9.98
CA GLU A 198 1.51 23.09 8.82
C GLU A 198 0.89 22.31 7.65
N TYR A 199 1.15 21.01 7.57
CA TYR A 199 0.93 20.18 6.37
C TYR A 199 -0.12 19.09 6.55
N ILE A 200 -0.49 18.77 7.79
CA ILE A 200 -1.47 17.74 8.07
C ILE A 200 -2.82 18.04 7.39
N ASP A 201 -3.42 17.01 6.79
CA ASP A 201 -4.70 17.07 6.07
C ASP A 201 -4.73 18.08 4.90
N LYS A 202 -3.58 18.29 4.23
CA LYS A 202 -3.43 19.16 3.05
C LYS A 202 -3.20 18.39 1.75
N ASN A 203 -3.47 19.06 0.63
CA ASN A 203 -3.20 18.61 -0.74
C ASN A 203 -3.76 17.20 -1.04
N LEU A 204 -5.08 17.09 -1.05
CA LEU A 204 -5.84 15.85 -1.18
C LEU A 204 -6.24 15.54 -2.64
N GLY A 205 -5.87 16.38 -3.61
CA GLY A 205 -6.05 16.10 -5.03
C GLY A 205 -5.39 14.79 -5.46
N GLN A 206 -5.86 14.22 -6.57
CA GLN A 206 -5.30 13.01 -7.17
C GLN A 206 -4.42 13.38 -8.36
N ILE A 207 -5.03 13.75 -9.49
CA ILE A 207 -4.30 14.28 -10.65
C ILE A 207 -4.39 15.80 -10.67
N LEU A 208 -5.56 16.39 -10.43
CA LEU A 208 -5.74 17.84 -10.44
C LEU A 208 -5.69 18.43 -9.03
N CYS A 209 -4.91 19.50 -8.84
CA CYS A 209 -4.84 20.21 -7.56
C CYS A 209 -5.88 21.34 -7.46
N ILE A 210 -6.74 21.50 -8.47
CA ILE A 210 -7.79 22.54 -8.48
C ILE A 210 -8.76 22.38 -7.31
N TRP A 211 -9.07 21.13 -6.93
CA TRP A 211 -9.98 20.81 -5.84
C TRP A 211 -9.45 21.31 -4.50
N ASP A 212 -8.14 21.20 -4.28
CA ASP A 212 -7.51 21.67 -3.06
C ASP A 212 -7.67 23.18 -2.85
N ARG A 213 -7.62 23.94 -3.95
CA ARG A 213 -7.84 25.40 -3.91
C ARG A 213 -9.32 25.71 -3.72
N MET A 214 -10.19 25.01 -4.45
CA MET A 214 -11.65 25.21 -4.37
C MET A 214 -12.21 24.91 -2.97
N PHE A 215 -11.65 23.92 -2.28
CA PHE A 215 -12.17 23.45 -1.00
C PHE A 215 -11.27 23.77 0.21
N GLY A 216 -10.22 24.57 0.02
CA GLY A 216 -9.40 25.12 1.10
C GLY A 216 -8.41 24.14 1.75
N THR A 217 -7.97 23.11 1.03
CA THR A 217 -6.98 22.12 1.50
C THR A 217 -5.61 22.30 0.86
N PHE A 218 -5.45 23.27 -0.05
CA PHE A 218 -4.13 23.57 -0.64
C PHE A 218 -3.15 24.13 0.40
N GLN A 219 -1.93 23.62 0.39
CA GLN A 219 -0.80 24.13 1.15
C GLN A 219 0.48 24.00 0.32
N GLU A 220 1.21 25.09 0.18
CA GLU A 220 2.51 25.06 -0.49
C GLU A 220 3.58 24.42 0.40
N GLU A 221 4.54 23.73 -0.21
CA GLU A 221 5.77 23.32 0.49
C GLU A 221 6.59 24.57 0.82
N LEU A 222 6.89 24.77 2.11
CA LEU A 222 7.60 25.94 2.60
C LEU A 222 9.08 25.59 2.76
N ASP A 223 9.96 26.43 2.24
CA ASP A 223 11.40 26.16 2.26
C ASP A 223 11.96 26.07 3.69
N GLU A 224 11.37 26.81 4.64
CA GLU A 224 11.76 26.87 6.05
C GLU A 224 11.16 25.73 6.91
N VAL A 225 10.20 24.97 6.38
CA VAL A 225 9.48 23.92 7.12
C VAL A 225 9.65 22.59 6.36
N PRO A 226 10.79 21.90 6.52
CA PRO A 226 11.05 20.68 5.75
C PRO A 226 10.06 19.57 6.13
N PRO A 227 9.39 18.93 5.14
CA PRO A 227 8.46 17.83 5.38
C PRO A 227 9.07 16.68 6.18
N GLN A 228 8.35 16.23 7.20
CA GLN A 228 8.64 15.05 8.00
C GLN A 228 7.57 14.00 7.71
N TYR A 229 7.96 12.75 7.47
CA TYR A 229 7.04 11.71 6.98
C TYR A 229 6.70 10.66 8.02
N GLY A 230 5.65 9.90 7.72
CA GLY A 230 5.13 8.83 8.55
C GLY A 230 3.70 9.12 8.95
N VAL A 231 3.33 8.60 10.13
CA VAL A 231 2.03 8.88 10.75
C VAL A 231 2.29 9.26 12.21
N LEU A 232 1.48 10.19 12.75
CA LEU A 232 1.62 10.67 14.14
C LEU A 232 1.61 9.53 15.17
N LYS A 233 1.03 8.38 14.82
CA LYS A 233 1.17 7.15 15.59
C LYS A 233 1.92 6.08 14.78
N PRO A 234 3.27 6.04 14.85
CA PRO A 234 4.11 5.23 13.98
C PRO A 234 3.71 3.76 13.92
N ALA A 235 3.96 3.15 12.76
CA ALA A 235 3.70 1.74 12.54
C ALA A 235 4.54 0.85 13.47
N ARG A 236 5.82 1.21 13.69
CA ARG A 236 6.81 0.44 14.47
C ARG A 236 6.91 -1.04 14.04
N THR A 237 6.81 -1.30 12.74
CA THR A 237 6.94 -2.63 12.12
C THR A 237 7.20 -2.46 10.63
N TRP A 238 7.94 -3.40 10.03
CA TRP A 238 8.11 -3.53 8.59
C TRP A 238 7.04 -4.40 7.93
N ASN A 239 6.17 -5.04 8.70
CA ASN A 239 5.19 -5.99 8.17
C ASN A 239 3.93 -5.27 7.64
N PRO A 240 3.74 -5.19 6.30
CA PRO A 240 2.67 -4.39 5.72
C PRO A 240 1.27 -4.93 6.05
N ILE A 241 1.14 -6.23 6.30
CA ILE A 241 -0.13 -6.84 6.71
C ILE A 241 -0.49 -6.36 8.11
N VAL A 242 0.48 -6.34 9.03
CA VAL A 242 0.23 -5.80 10.38
C VAL A 242 -0.15 -4.33 10.30
N ILE A 243 0.59 -3.51 9.53
CA ILE A 243 0.33 -2.06 9.39
C ILE A 243 -1.12 -1.79 8.97
N ASN A 244 -1.64 -2.52 7.97
CA ASN A 244 -3.00 -2.37 7.46
C ASN A 244 -4.10 -2.49 8.52
N PHE A 245 -3.88 -3.30 9.55
CA PHE A 245 -4.89 -3.59 10.58
C PHE A 245 -4.60 -2.90 11.91
N GLN A 246 -3.49 -2.18 12.06
CA GLN A 246 -3.16 -1.51 13.31
C GLN A 246 -4.17 -0.43 13.69
N HIS A 247 -4.60 0.40 12.74
CA HIS A 247 -5.57 1.46 13.02
C HIS A 247 -6.93 0.86 13.42
N LEU A 248 -7.48 -0.05 12.61
CA LEU A 248 -8.70 -0.78 12.93
C LEU A 248 -8.64 -1.44 14.31
N TRP A 249 -7.55 -2.14 14.62
CA TRP A 249 -7.39 -2.81 15.92
C TRP A 249 -7.42 -1.81 17.09
N ARG A 250 -6.83 -0.62 16.92
CA ARG A 250 -6.87 0.44 17.94
C ARG A 250 -8.30 0.95 18.16
N LEU A 251 -9.08 1.12 17.09
CA LEU A 251 -10.50 1.51 17.16
C LEU A 251 -11.33 0.42 17.87
N VAL A 252 -11.14 -0.86 17.51
CA VAL A 252 -11.80 -2.00 18.17
C VAL A 252 -11.51 -2.00 19.67
N GLN A 253 -10.25 -1.82 20.07
CA GLN A 253 -9.87 -1.75 21.47
C GLN A 253 -10.54 -0.59 22.21
N ASP A 254 -10.61 0.59 21.60
CA ASP A 254 -11.20 1.76 22.22
C ASP A 254 -12.73 1.64 22.31
N ALA A 255 -13.39 1.11 21.26
CA ALA A 255 -14.81 0.78 21.27
C ALA A 255 -15.16 -0.30 22.31
N TRP A 256 -14.30 -1.31 22.46
CA TRP A 256 -14.49 -2.35 23.47
C TRP A 256 -14.39 -1.79 24.89
N ARG A 257 -13.38 -0.96 25.16
CA ARG A 257 -13.05 -0.45 26.50
C ARG A 257 -13.94 0.67 26.99
N THR A 258 -14.52 1.49 26.10
CA THR A 258 -15.36 2.60 26.55
C THR A 258 -16.62 2.09 27.24
N THR A 259 -17.01 2.76 28.31
CA THR A 259 -18.25 2.51 29.08
C THR A 259 -19.47 3.12 28.40
N ASN A 260 -19.27 4.10 27.50
CA ASN A 260 -20.35 4.79 26.80
C ASN A 260 -20.76 4.02 25.52
N TYR A 261 -22.00 3.51 25.48
CA TYR A 261 -22.53 2.76 24.33
C TYR A 261 -22.57 3.56 23.03
N TRP A 262 -22.83 4.86 23.09
CA TRP A 262 -22.82 5.72 21.91
C TRP A 262 -21.40 5.86 21.35
N ASP A 263 -20.41 5.99 22.22
CA ASP A 263 -18.99 6.05 21.83
C ASP A 263 -18.52 4.75 21.18
N LYS A 264 -19.09 3.59 21.53
CA LYS A 264 -18.83 2.32 20.83
C LYS A 264 -19.27 2.35 19.36
N LEU A 265 -20.35 3.08 19.05
CA LEU A 265 -20.94 3.15 17.71
C LEU A 265 -20.40 4.32 16.88
N ARG A 266 -20.20 5.50 17.46
CA ARG A 266 -19.77 6.66 16.67
C ARG A 266 -18.29 6.66 16.35
N ILE A 267 -17.44 5.99 17.14
CA ILE A 267 -15.96 6.02 17.00
C ILE A 267 -15.48 5.75 15.57
N TRP A 268 -16.16 4.87 14.82
CA TRP A 268 -15.82 4.51 13.45
C TRP A 268 -15.97 5.68 12.47
N PHE A 269 -16.88 6.60 12.77
CA PHE A 269 -17.22 7.77 11.94
C PHE A 269 -16.71 9.09 12.53
N MET A 270 -16.09 9.06 13.71
CA MET A 270 -15.49 10.24 14.32
C MET A 270 -14.20 10.65 13.60
N PRO A 271 -13.77 11.92 13.78
CA PRO A 271 -12.53 12.41 13.20
C PRO A 271 -11.31 11.57 13.55
N THR A 272 -10.32 11.56 12.66
CA THR A 272 -9.03 10.91 12.91
C THR A 272 -8.41 11.44 14.20
N GLY A 273 -7.93 10.54 15.06
CA GLY A 273 -7.38 10.89 16.39
C GLY A 273 -8.42 11.05 17.50
N TRP A 274 -9.72 11.16 17.20
CA TRP A 274 -10.75 11.18 18.24
C TRP A 274 -10.80 9.85 19.00
N ARG A 275 -10.95 9.93 20.33
CA ARG A 275 -11.10 8.77 21.24
C ARG A 275 -12.16 9.07 22.32
N PRO A 276 -12.88 8.06 22.83
CA PRO A 276 -13.75 8.22 23.98
C PRO A 276 -12.97 8.77 25.18
N LYS A 277 -13.54 9.73 25.92
CA LYS A 277 -12.82 10.46 26.98
C LYS A 277 -12.33 9.54 28.10
N ASP A 278 -13.16 8.59 28.52
CA ASP A 278 -12.84 7.60 29.54
C ASP A 278 -11.66 6.72 29.12
N VAL A 279 -11.66 6.26 27.87
CA VAL A 279 -10.57 5.45 27.32
C VAL A 279 -9.30 6.27 27.10
N ALA A 280 -9.41 7.51 26.65
CA ALA A 280 -8.26 8.39 26.43
C ALA A 280 -7.51 8.66 27.74
N GLN A 281 -8.24 8.84 28.85
CA GLN A 281 -7.69 9.06 30.18
C GLN A 281 -7.10 7.77 30.79
N GLN A 282 -7.81 6.64 30.70
CA GLN A 282 -7.37 5.39 31.33
C GLN A 282 -6.31 4.64 30.52
N TYR A 283 -6.34 4.76 29.19
CA TYR A 283 -5.44 4.08 28.26
C TYR A 283 -4.83 5.09 27.28
N PRO A 284 -3.93 5.97 27.75
CA PRO A 284 -3.26 6.93 26.88
C PRO A 284 -2.43 6.19 25.81
N ARG A 285 -2.26 6.84 24.66
CA ARG A 285 -1.48 6.32 23.53
C ARG A 285 -0.48 7.40 23.14
N GLU A 286 0.81 7.03 23.10
CA GLU A 286 1.87 7.91 22.62
C GLU A 286 1.64 8.27 21.14
N ILE A 287 1.86 9.55 20.84
CA ILE A 287 1.90 10.12 19.49
C ILE A 287 3.19 10.92 19.36
N ILE A 288 3.61 11.19 18.12
CA ILE A 288 4.70 12.13 17.83
C ILE A 288 4.17 13.53 18.07
N GLU A 289 4.81 14.27 18.98
CA GLU A 289 4.56 15.69 19.23
C GLU A 289 5.65 16.56 18.60
N ASP A 290 6.92 16.13 18.73
CA ASP A 290 8.06 16.75 18.05
C ASP A 290 8.40 15.99 16.76
N VAL A 291 7.92 16.53 15.64
CA VAL A 291 8.10 15.94 14.31
C VAL A 291 9.55 16.00 13.80
N TYR A 292 10.41 16.82 14.40
CA TYR A 292 11.81 16.98 13.94
C TYR A 292 12.78 16.08 14.71
N HIS A 293 12.43 15.67 15.93
CA HIS A 293 13.30 14.87 16.80
C HIS A 293 12.77 13.46 17.13
N PHE A 294 11.74 12.98 16.45
CA PHE A 294 11.27 11.60 16.68
C PHE A 294 12.23 10.55 16.12
N GLU A 295 12.35 9.42 16.83
CA GLU A 295 13.18 8.31 16.35
C GLU A 295 12.43 7.50 15.29
N ARG A 296 12.91 7.58 14.05
CA ARG A 296 12.45 6.73 12.96
C ARG A 296 12.65 5.24 13.27
N TYR A 297 11.67 4.42 12.92
CA TYR A 297 11.68 3.00 13.11
C TYR A 297 12.86 2.36 12.39
N LYS A 298 13.64 1.58 13.15
CA LYS A 298 14.77 0.82 12.65
C LYS A 298 14.91 -0.45 13.47
N THR A 299 15.29 -1.52 12.79
CA THR A 299 15.62 -2.78 13.43
C THR A 299 17.12 -3.03 13.27
N PRO A 300 17.79 -3.60 14.27
CA PRO A 300 19.18 -4.03 14.12
C PRO A 300 19.28 -5.08 12.99
N ALA A 301 19.78 -4.70 11.82
CA ALA A 301 19.84 -5.56 10.64
C ALA A 301 21.26 -5.61 10.07
N SER A 302 21.83 -6.81 10.02
CA SER A 302 23.10 -7.05 9.33
C SER A 302 22.92 -6.88 7.83
N SER A 303 24.02 -6.70 7.08
CA SER A 303 23.98 -6.71 5.62
C SER A 303 23.42 -8.02 5.07
N GLY A 304 23.63 -9.14 5.78
CA GLY A 304 23.05 -10.44 5.46
C GLY A 304 21.52 -10.43 5.55
N LEU A 305 20.95 -9.93 6.64
CA LEU A 305 19.49 -9.86 6.79
C LEU A 305 18.85 -8.93 5.74
N LYS A 306 19.50 -7.79 5.45
CA LYS A 306 19.04 -6.88 4.39
C LYS A 306 19.02 -7.58 3.02
N SER A 307 20.08 -8.30 2.69
CA SER A 307 20.18 -9.06 1.44
C SER A 307 19.14 -10.19 1.38
N TYR A 308 18.91 -10.88 2.50
CA TYR A 308 17.85 -11.90 2.61
C TYR A 308 16.46 -11.32 2.40
N ALA A 309 16.15 -10.16 2.98
CA ALA A 309 14.85 -9.50 2.80
C ALA A 309 14.62 -9.09 1.34
N VAL A 310 15.66 -8.57 0.67
CA VAL A 310 15.61 -8.25 -0.76
C VAL A 310 15.41 -9.53 -1.60
N PHE A 311 16.14 -10.61 -1.30
CA PHE A 311 15.99 -11.90 -1.96
C PHE A 311 14.56 -12.44 -1.85
N GLN A 312 13.99 -12.45 -0.63
CA GLN A 312 12.61 -12.92 -0.40
C GLN A 312 11.59 -12.09 -1.18
N MET A 313 11.74 -10.77 -1.18
CA MET A 313 10.85 -9.87 -1.92
C MET A 313 10.97 -10.06 -3.44
N LEU A 314 12.19 -10.20 -3.98
CA LEU A 314 12.41 -10.44 -5.42
C LEU A 314 11.86 -11.80 -5.85
N PHE A 315 12.07 -12.85 -5.06
CA PHE A 315 11.52 -14.17 -5.37
C PHE A 315 9.99 -14.16 -5.31
N THR A 316 9.42 -13.45 -4.33
CA THR A 316 7.96 -13.25 -4.23
C THR A 316 7.41 -12.52 -5.45
N LEU A 317 8.10 -11.48 -5.93
CA LEU A 317 7.76 -10.78 -7.16
C LEU A 317 7.77 -11.73 -8.39
N ILE A 318 8.80 -12.58 -8.51
CA ILE A 318 8.88 -13.57 -9.59
C ILE A 318 7.71 -14.57 -9.53
N LEU A 319 7.41 -15.09 -8.34
CA LEU A 319 6.26 -15.98 -8.14
C LEU A 319 4.95 -15.29 -8.55
N LEU A 320 4.78 -14.01 -8.23
CA LEU A 320 3.58 -13.28 -8.60
C LEU A 320 3.47 -13.02 -10.09
N LEU A 321 4.56 -12.66 -10.77
CA LEU A 321 4.56 -12.53 -12.23
C LEU A 321 4.21 -13.85 -12.91
N PHE A 322 4.72 -14.98 -12.39
CA PHE A 322 4.31 -16.32 -12.85
C PHE A 322 2.82 -16.58 -12.61
N MET A 323 2.30 -16.24 -11.43
CA MET A 323 0.87 -16.39 -11.10
C MET A 323 -0.02 -15.58 -12.05
N PHE A 324 0.35 -14.34 -12.37
CA PHE A 324 -0.41 -13.49 -13.29
C PHE A 324 -0.32 -13.96 -14.74
N TYR A 325 0.85 -14.45 -15.17
CA TYR A 325 1.01 -15.01 -16.51
C TYR A 325 0.15 -16.25 -16.72
N ASN A 326 0.04 -17.12 -15.72
CA ASN A 326 -0.74 -18.36 -15.76
C ASN A 326 -2.11 -18.23 -15.08
N TYR A 327 -2.61 -17.02 -14.90
CA TYR A 327 -3.75 -16.74 -14.02
C TYR A 327 -4.97 -17.64 -14.33
N SER A 328 -5.33 -17.75 -15.61
CA SER A 328 -6.48 -18.56 -16.05
C SER A 328 -6.21 -20.06 -16.01
N ALA A 329 -4.97 -20.49 -16.22
CA ALA A 329 -4.58 -21.89 -16.20
C ALA A 329 -4.55 -22.48 -14.78
N ILE A 330 -4.14 -21.68 -13.79
CA ILE A 330 -4.07 -22.10 -12.37
C ILE A 330 -5.47 -22.39 -11.79
N GLY A 331 -6.50 -21.69 -12.27
CA GLY A 331 -7.86 -21.79 -11.74
C GLY A 331 -8.03 -21.11 -10.37
N PHE A 332 -9.27 -20.81 -9.99
CA PHE A 332 -9.55 -19.98 -8.81
C PHE A 332 -9.03 -20.60 -7.49
N ASP A 333 -9.28 -21.89 -7.26
CA ASP A 333 -8.83 -22.57 -6.04
C ASP A 333 -7.29 -22.61 -5.95
N GLY A 334 -6.63 -22.84 -7.10
CA GLY A 334 -5.17 -22.78 -7.21
C GLY A 334 -4.64 -21.37 -6.92
N LEU A 335 -5.29 -20.34 -7.45
CA LEU A 335 -4.92 -18.93 -7.22
C LEU A 335 -5.08 -18.54 -5.75
N LEU A 336 -6.13 -19.01 -5.07
CA LEU A 336 -6.30 -18.79 -3.63
C LEU A 336 -5.14 -19.42 -2.84
N LEU A 337 -4.79 -20.68 -3.15
CA LEU A 337 -3.68 -21.36 -2.48
C LEU A 337 -2.34 -20.68 -2.76
N PHE A 338 -2.06 -20.34 -4.03
CA PHE A 338 -0.86 -19.61 -4.43
C PHE A 338 -0.75 -18.27 -3.70
N GLY A 339 -1.84 -17.50 -3.73
CA GLY A 339 -1.95 -16.22 -3.05
C GLY A 339 -1.70 -16.35 -1.54
N ALA A 340 -2.22 -17.41 -0.91
CA ALA A 340 -1.96 -17.69 0.50
C ALA A 340 -0.46 -17.94 0.78
N TYR A 341 0.24 -18.71 -0.06
CA TYR A 341 1.69 -18.92 0.08
C TYR A 341 2.49 -17.62 -0.04
N VAL A 342 2.13 -16.76 -1.00
CA VAL A 342 2.74 -15.44 -1.15
C VAL A 342 2.46 -14.57 0.08
N PHE A 343 1.21 -14.51 0.51
CA PHE A 343 0.77 -13.66 1.62
C PHE A 343 1.42 -14.06 2.96
N VAL A 344 1.42 -15.36 3.26
CA VAL A 344 2.13 -15.91 4.44
C VAL A 344 3.63 -15.67 4.32
N GLY A 345 4.18 -15.72 3.11
CA GLY A 345 5.58 -15.39 2.85
C GLY A 345 5.93 -13.96 3.20
N ILE A 346 5.16 -13.01 2.66
CA ILE A 346 5.32 -11.59 2.96
C ILE A 346 5.20 -11.37 4.46
N TYR A 347 4.21 -11.98 5.12
CA TYR A 347 4.08 -11.90 6.57
C TYR A 347 5.32 -12.45 7.30
N GLY A 348 5.86 -13.58 6.86
CA GLY A 348 7.00 -14.26 7.46
C GLY A 348 8.29 -13.45 7.38
N TYR A 349 8.77 -13.13 6.18
CA TYR A 349 10.05 -12.43 6.04
C TYR A 349 10.00 -10.99 6.55
N THR A 350 8.85 -10.30 6.46
CA THR A 350 8.72 -8.95 7.05
C THR A 350 8.60 -8.99 8.58
N SER A 351 8.10 -10.08 9.16
CA SER A 351 8.22 -10.31 10.61
C SER A 351 9.65 -10.60 11.04
N LEU A 352 10.45 -11.25 10.17
CA LEU A 352 11.88 -11.46 10.43
C LEU A 352 12.67 -10.15 10.33
N MET A 353 12.28 -9.26 9.42
CA MET A 353 12.78 -7.88 9.35
C MET A 353 12.57 -7.12 10.67
N ASP A 354 11.47 -7.41 11.38
CA ASP A 354 11.19 -6.92 12.74
C ASP A 354 11.96 -7.63 13.86
N ARG A 355 12.75 -8.66 13.54
CA ARG A 355 13.37 -9.58 14.52
C ARG A 355 12.36 -10.30 15.42
N ARG A 356 11.14 -10.54 14.94
CA ARG A 356 10.15 -11.32 15.70
C ARG A 356 10.53 -12.79 15.69
N LYS A 357 10.66 -13.39 16.88
CA LYS A 357 10.93 -14.83 17.04
C LYS A 357 9.86 -15.73 16.40
N SER A 358 8.63 -15.24 16.26
CA SER A 358 7.55 -15.98 15.58
C SER A 358 7.81 -16.19 14.09
N ALA A 359 8.65 -15.36 13.46
CA ALA A 359 8.93 -15.43 12.03
C ALA A 359 9.53 -16.78 11.62
N VAL A 360 10.38 -17.38 12.48
CA VAL A 360 10.99 -18.69 12.18
C VAL A 360 9.94 -19.78 12.01
N TRP A 361 8.90 -19.79 12.85
CA TRP A 361 7.84 -20.78 12.77
C TRP A 361 6.98 -20.59 11.53
N ILE A 362 6.65 -19.34 11.20
CA ILE A 362 5.87 -18.99 10.00
C ILE A 362 6.60 -19.45 8.74
N GLU A 363 7.89 -19.10 8.62
CA GLU A 363 8.71 -19.45 7.46
C GLU A 363 8.97 -20.96 7.36
N THR A 364 9.10 -21.64 8.51
CA THR A 364 9.27 -23.10 8.56
C THR A 364 8.00 -23.82 8.14
N ILE A 365 6.85 -23.45 8.69
CA ILE A 365 5.55 -24.05 8.34
C ILE A 365 5.25 -23.80 6.85
N ARG A 366 5.45 -22.56 6.38
CA ARG A 366 5.30 -22.20 4.97
C ARG A 366 6.24 -23.01 4.07
N GLY A 367 7.53 -23.07 4.42
CA GLY A 367 8.53 -23.78 3.63
C GLY A 367 8.27 -25.28 3.53
N LEU A 368 7.98 -25.93 4.67
CA LEU A 368 7.63 -27.35 4.70
C LEU A 368 6.31 -27.64 3.97
N GLY A 369 5.31 -26.78 4.13
CA GLY A 369 4.05 -26.87 3.39
C GLY A 369 4.27 -26.80 1.88
N GLY A 370 5.09 -25.85 1.42
CA GLY A 370 5.40 -25.66 0.00
C GLY A 370 6.16 -26.85 -0.59
N LEU A 371 7.11 -27.41 0.16
CA LEU A 371 7.81 -28.63 -0.21
C LEU A 371 6.86 -29.84 -0.29
N ALA A 372 5.96 -29.99 0.69
CA ALA A 372 4.96 -31.03 0.68
C ALA A 372 3.99 -30.88 -0.50
N LEU A 373 3.59 -29.65 -0.84
CA LEU A 373 2.75 -29.39 -2.00
C LEU A 373 3.44 -29.88 -3.27
N ILE A 374 4.68 -29.44 -3.53
CA ILE A 374 5.47 -29.86 -4.70
C ILE A 374 5.68 -31.36 -4.74
N TRP A 375 5.90 -32.00 -3.59
CA TRP A 375 6.07 -33.44 -3.51
C TRP A 375 4.79 -34.21 -3.89
N VAL A 376 3.63 -33.72 -3.46
CA VAL A 376 2.33 -34.37 -3.73
C VAL A 376 1.85 -34.13 -5.17
N THR A 377 2.01 -32.91 -5.68
CA THR A 377 1.56 -32.54 -7.03
C THR A 377 2.58 -32.86 -8.12
N GLY A 378 3.86 -33.05 -7.74
CA GLY A 378 4.98 -33.12 -8.67
C GLY A 378 5.34 -31.78 -9.33
N ASP A 379 4.65 -30.70 -8.97
CA ASP A 379 4.73 -29.43 -9.69
C ASP A 379 4.29 -28.20 -8.85
N TRP A 380 4.71 -27.01 -9.24
CA TRP A 380 4.29 -25.74 -8.68
C TRP A 380 3.32 -25.03 -9.63
N PHE A 381 2.04 -25.40 -9.57
CA PHE A 381 0.94 -24.74 -10.30
C PHE A 381 1.15 -24.59 -11.82
N GLY A 382 1.67 -25.63 -12.49
CA GLY A 382 1.94 -25.62 -13.93
C GLY A 382 3.36 -25.16 -14.30
N LEU A 383 4.21 -24.80 -13.33
CA LEU A 383 5.51 -24.19 -13.60
C LEU A 383 6.44 -25.09 -14.42
N ASN A 384 6.37 -26.42 -14.24
CA ASN A 384 7.19 -27.36 -15.00
C ASN A 384 6.91 -27.34 -16.52
N GLU A 385 5.72 -26.89 -16.95
CA GLU A 385 5.38 -26.75 -18.37
C GLU A 385 6.13 -25.60 -19.04
N LEU A 386 6.34 -24.50 -18.31
CA LEU A 386 7.16 -23.38 -18.79
C LEU A 386 8.65 -23.68 -18.65
N PHE A 387 9.02 -24.42 -17.61
CA PHE A 387 10.40 -24.64 -17.24
C PHE A 387 10.55 -25.96 -16.51
N SER A 388 11.11 -26.98 -17.17
CA SER A 388 11.12 -28.38 -16.69
C SER A 388 11.72 -28.60 -15.29
N TRP A 389 12.53 -27.67 -14.79
CA TRP A 389 13.13 -27.70 -13.45
C TRP A 389 12.60 -26.60 -12.52
N GLY A 390 11.48 -25.97 -12.86
CA GLY A 390 10.93 -24.83 -12.11
C GLY A 390 10.45 -25.22 -10.72
N SER A 391 9.78 -26.34 -10.58
CA SER A 391 9.37 -26.83 -9.25
C SER A 391 10.56 -27.15 -8.34
N PHE A 392 11.67 -27.60 -8.93
CA PHE A 392 12.92 -27.79 -8.20
C PHE A 392 13.50 -26.45 -7.71
N VAL A 393 13.45 -25.39 -8.52
CA VAL A 393 13.87 -24.03 -8.09
C VAL A 393 13.00 -23.53 -6.94
N VAL A 394 11.69 -23.71 -7.01
CA VAL A 394 10.77 -23.30 -5.93
C VAL A 394 11.02 -24.11 -4.66
N ALA A 395 11.30 -25.41 -4.78
CA ALA A 395 11.69 -26.24 -3.64
C ALA A 395 12.99 -25.74 -2.98
N LEU A 396 14.02 -25.41 -3.78
CA LEU A 396 15.26 -24.81 -3.27
C LEU A 396 15.00 -23.47 -2.56
N TYR A 397 14.10 -22.65 -3.09
CA TYR A 397 13.70 -21.41 -2.42
C TYR A 397 13.04 -21.68 -1.07
N PHE A 398 12.13 -22.65 -0.96
CA PHE A 398 11.54 -23.00 0.33
C PHE A 398 12.58 -23.52 1.33
N ILE A 399 13.54 -24.35 0.87
CA ILE A 399 14.66 -24.79 1.70
C ILE A 399 15.49 -23.59 2.19
N ALA A 400 15.89 -22.71 1.28
CA ALA A 400 16.65 -21.49 1.60
C ALA A 400 15.90 -20.57 2.57
N THR A 401 14.57 -20.51 2.44
CA THR A 401 13.66 -19.79 3.34
C THR A 401 13.71 -20.35 4.76
N VAL A 402 13.58 -21.68 4.92
CA VAL A 402 13.64 -22.32 6.25
C VAL A 402 15.01 -22.08 6.89
N PHE A 403 16.10 -22.32 6.15
CA PHE A 403 17.46 -22.10 6.66
C PHE A 403 17.71 -20.62 7.01
N GLY A 404 17.33 -19.71 6.13
CA GLY A 404 17.49 -18.27 6.32
C GLY A 404 16.73 -17.78 7.56
N ALA A 405 15.48 -18.23 7.74
CA ALA A 405 14.69 -17.87 8.91
C ALA A 405 15.36 -18.31 10.23
N HIS A 406 15.91 -19.53 10.28
CA HIS A 406 16.63 -20.01 11.46
C HIS A 406 17.94 -19.24 11.68
N TYR A 407 18.74 -19.07 10.62
CA TYR A 407 20.02 -18.35 10.69
C TYR A 407 19.83 -16.92 11.19
N PHE A 408 18.93 -16.15 10.57
CA PHE A 408 18.72 -14.76 10.94
C PHE A 408 17.95 -14.56 12.26
N THR A 409 17.29 -15.59 12.77
CA THR A 409 16.64 -15.55 14.09
C THR A 409 17.61 -15.88 15.22
N PHE A 410 18.46 -16.91 15.05
CA PHE A 410 19.25 -17.47 16.15
C PHE A 410 20.75 -17.21 16.06
N ILE A 411 21.31 -17.04 14.85
CA ILE A 411 22.74 -16.96 14.61
C ILE A 411 23.18 -15.53 14.30
N ASP A 412 22.46 -14.82 13.42
CA ASP A 412 22.74 -13.43 13.06
C ASP A 412 22.48 -12.50 14.25
N ARG A 413 23.49 -12.38 15.12
CA ARG A 413 23.47 -11.45 16.23
C ARG A 413 23.64 -10.05 15.68
N PRO A 414 22.76 -9.10 16.04
CA PRO A 414 22.94 -7.73 15.61
C PRO A 414 24.29 -7.22 16.12
N LEU A 415 25.01 -6.48 15.27
CA LEU A 415 26.19 -5.72 15.69
C LEU A 415 25.78 -4.94 16.94
N LYS A 416 26.33 -5.30 18.10
CA LYS A 416 26.19 -4.49 19.31
C LYS A 416 26.58 -3.08 18.89
N ARG A 417 25.69 -2.10 19.09
CA ARG A 417 26.16 -0.72 19.15
C ARG A 417 27.23 -0.73 20.24
N LEU A 418 28.48 -0.49 19.85
CA LEU A 418 29.44 0.11 20.77
C LEU A 418 28.75 1.39 21.23
N THR A 419 28.14 1.33 22.42
CA THR A 419 27.79 2.51 23.18
C THR A 419 29.12 3.24 23.37
N LEU A 420 29.36 4.28 22.58
CA LEU A 420 30.35 5.28 22.91
C LEU A 420 29.87 5.88 24.23
N SER A 421 30.58 5.52 25.29
CA SER A 421 30.47 6.06 26.65
C SER A 421 30.76 7.55 26.66
#